data_AF-A0A2H9QT58-F1
#
_entry.id   AF-A0A2H9QT58-F1
#
_cell.length_a   1.000
_cell.length_b   1.000
_cell.length_c   1.000
_cell.angle_alpha   90.00
_cell.angle_beta   90.00
_cell.angle_gamma   90.00
#
_symmetry.space_group_name_H-M   'P 1'
#
loop_
_entity.id
_entity.type
_entity.pdbx_description
1 polymer ?
#
loop_
_entity_poly.entity_id
_entity_poly.type
_entity_poly.pdbx_seq_one_letter_code
_entity_poly.pdbx_strand_id
1 'polypeptide(L)' 'SFSERYRTISANGNPDDSIIELAEKEKGVVVTNDRILKKRLREKNIPVVYLRGKNHLEIEGRV' A
#
# COMPACT_ATOMS: atom_id res chain seq x y z
N SER A 1 9.35 -18.20 4.53
CA SER A 1 9.11 -16.78 4.87
C SER A 1 7.63 -16.43 4.70
N PHE A 2 7.06 -15.47 5.45
CA PHE A 2 5.67 -15.02 5.25
C PHE A 2 5.39 -14.54 3.81
N SER A 3 6.42 -14.04 3.11
CA SER A 3 6.31 -13.56 1.72
C SER A 3 6.03 -14.67 0.70
N GLU A 4 6.46 -15.91 0.95
CA GLU A 4 6.31 -17.04 0.00
C GLU A 4 4.84 -17.47 -0.22
N ARG A 5 3.93 -16.99 0.64
CA ARG A 5 2.48 -17.27 0.53
C ARG A 5 1.77 -16.36 -0.46
N TYR A 6 2.47 -15.37 -1.01
CA TYR A 6 1.89 -14.36 -1.87
C TYR A 6 2.51 -14.43 -3.26
N ARG A 7 1.75 -13.97 -4.25
CA ARG A 7 2.27 -13.75 -5.60
C ARG A 7 3.30 -12.62 -5.55
N THR A 8 4.53 -12.90 -5.96
CA THR A 8 5.56 -11.88 -6.13
C THR A 8 5.38 -11.21 -7.49
N ILE A 9 5.50 -9.88 -7.50
CA ILE A 9 5.51 -9.07 -8.72
C ILE A 9 6.86 -8.38 -8.78
N SER A 10 7.60 -8.60 -9.87
CA SER A 10 8.85 -7.89 -10.12
C SER A 10 8.55 -6.45 -10.51
N ALA A 11 9.24 -5.51 -9.87
CA ALA A 11 9.18 -4.09 -10.20
C ALA A 11 10.61 -3.51 -10.26
N ASN A 12 10.78 -2.44 -11.03
CA ASN A 12 12.07 -1.77 -11.23
C ASN A 12 11.96 -0.33 -10.75
N GLY A 13 13.07 0.22 -10.22
CA GLY A 13 13.13 1.62 -9.81
C GLY A 13 12.86 1.83 -8.32
N ASN A 14 12.32 3.00 -7.97
CA ASN A 14 12.05 3.35 -6.58
C ASN A 14 10.92 2.45 -6.02
N PRO A 15 11.10 1.83 -4.84
CA PRO A 15 10.11 0.91 -4.27
C PRO A 15 8.73 1.53 -4.04
N ASP A 16 8.68 2.75 -3.50
CA ASP A 16 7.41 3.43 -3.20
C ASP A 16 6.67 3.78 -4.49
N ASP A 17 7.40 4.23 -5.50
CA ASP A 17 6.83 4.58 -6.80
C ASP A 17 6.26 3.33 -7.48
N SER A 18 7.00 2.21 -7.41
CA SER A 18 6.54 0.92 -7.92
C SER A 18 5.25 0.43 -7.24
N ILE A 19 5.12 0.63 -5.92
CA ILE A 19 3.90 0.28 -5.18
C ILE A 19 2.72 1.15 -5.63
N ILE A 20 2.94 2.45 -5.77
CA ILE A 20 1.91 3.41 -6.20
C ILE A 20 1.45 3.09 -7.62
N GLU A 21 2.37 2.93 -8.57
CA GLU A 21 2.05 2.61 -9.96
C GLU A 21 1.26 1.30 -10.08
N LEU A 22 1.68 0.27 -9.35
CA LEU A 22 0.98 -1.01 -9.33
C LEU A 22 -0.43 -0.86 -8.74
N ALA A 23 -0.59 -0.10 -7.66
CA ALA A 23 -1.89 0.12 -7.04
C ALA A 23 -2.84 0.90 -7.96
N GLU A 24 -2.36 1.92 -8.68
CA GLU A 24 -3.14 2.66 -9.67
C GLU A 24 -3.60 1.75 -10.82
N LYS A 25 -2.66 0.97 -11.38
CA LYS A 25 -2.92 0.06 -12.49
C LYS A 25 -3.96 -1.01 -12.15
N GLU A 26 -3.84 -1.63 -10.97
CA GLU A 26 -4.71 -2.73 -10.55
C GLU A 26 -5.95 -2.25 -9.78
N LYS A 27 -6.11 -0.92 -9.59
CA LYS A 27 -7.14 -0.31 -8.71
C LYS A 27 -7.11 -0.93 -7.30
N GLY A 28 -5.90 -1.20 -6.82
CA GLY A 28 -5.62 -1.94 -5.60
C GLY A 28 -5.69 -1.11 -4.33
N VAL A 29 -5.64 -1.80 -3.20
CA VAL A 29 -5.47 -1.23 -1.86
C VAL A 29 -4.06 -1.51 -1.40
N VAL A 30 -3.40 -0.53 -0.79
CA VAL A 30 -2.03 -0.71 -0.28
C VAL A 30 -2.05 -0.94 1.22
N VAL A 31 -1.37 -1.98 1.68
CA VAL A 31 -1.18 -2.26 3.12
C VAL A 31 0.21 -1.76 3.53
N THR A 32 0.30 -0.68 4.30
CA THR A 32 1.59 -0.14 4.76
C THR A 32 1.45 0.71 6.02
N ASN A 33 2.43 0.64 6.91
CA ASN A 33 2.54 1.53 8.08
C ASN A 33 3.44 2.75 7.82
N ASP A 34 4.11 2.83 6.68
CA ASP A 34 5.03 3.94 6.37
C ASP A 34 4.29 5.27 6.23
N ARG A 35 4.63 6.24 7.07
CA ARG A 35 3.90 7.52 7.13
C ARG A 35 4.01 8.36 5.86
N ILE A 36 5.15 8.31 5.17
CA ILE A 36 5.39 9.10 3.96
C ILE A 36 4.63 8.47 2.80
N LEU A 37 4.76 7.15 2.61
CA LEU A 37 4.03 6.44 1.56
C LEU A 37 2.52 6.54 1.75
N LYS A 38 2.01 6.41 2.98
CA LYS A 38 0.58 6.63 3.27
C LYS A 38 0.10 8.01 2.82
N LYS A 39 0.88 9.08 3.10
CA LYS A 39 0.52 10.44 2.67
C LYS A 39 0.44 10.52 1.14
N ARG A 40 1.44 9.98 0.43
CA ARG A 40 1.50 9.97 -1.04
C ARG A 40 0.33 9.20 -1.66
N LEU A 41 -0.03 8.05 -1.09
CA LEU A 41 -1.16 7.23 -1.53
C LEU A 41 -2.51 7.98 -1.37
N ARG A 42 -2.70 8.67 -0.25
CA ARG A 42 -3.90 9.49 -0.01
C ARG A 42 -4.01 10.67 -0.98
N GLU A 43 -2.90 11.36 -1.25
CA GLU A 43 -2.87 12.45 -2.25
C GLU A 43 -3.27 11.96 -3.66
N LYS A 44 -3.07 10.67 -3.94
CA LYS A 44 -3.46 10.00 -5.18
C LYS A 44 -4.82 9.28 -5.12
N ASN A 45 -5.57 9.42 -4.03
CA ASN A 45 -6.85 8.74 -3.80
C ASN A 45 -6.76 7.20 -3.88
N ILE A 46 -5.62 6.63 -3.51
CA ILE A 46 -5.42 5.18 -3.43
C ILE A 46 -5.78 4.74 -2.01
N PRO A 47 -6.69 3.76 -1.82
CA PRO A 47 -7.06 3.29 -0.50
C PRO A 47 -5.87 2.64 0.21
N VAL A 48 -5.76 2.88 1.52
CA VAL A 48 -4.66 2.40 2.35
C VAL A 48 -5.20 1.69 3.58
N VAL A 49 -4.66 0.51 3.86
CA VAL A 49 -4.86 -0.21 5.12
C VAL A 49 -3.59 -0.14 5.97
N TYR A 50 -3.71 0.11 7.26
CA TYR A 50 -2.56 0.17 8.17
C TYR A 50 -2.92 -0.27 9.59
N LEU A 51 -1.91 -0.61 10.38
CA LEU A 51 -2.09 -0.93 11.80
C LEU A 51 -2.22 0.36 12.61
N ARG A 52 -3.32 0.49 13.34
CA ARG A 52 -3.54 1.51 14.37
C ARG A 52 -3.39 0.89 15.75
N GLY A 53 -2.47 1.43 16.55
CA GLY A 53 -2.15 0.84 17.85
C GLY A 53 -1.42 -0.50 17.69
N LYS A 54 -1.86 -1.54 18.39
CA LYS A 54 -1.15 -2.82 18.45
C LYS A 54 -1.71 -3.89 17.49
N ASN A 55 -3.02 -3.95 17.32
CA ASN A 55 -3.69 -5.09 16.68
C ASN A 55 -4.92 -4.70 15.84
N HIS A 56 -5.19 -3.40 15.68
CA HIS A 56 -6.34 -2.94 14.91
C HIS A 56 -5.89 -2.51 13.52
N LEU A 57 -6.60 -2.96 12.48
CA LEU A 57 -6.40 -2.46 11.11
C LEU A 57 -7.41 -1.37 10.83
N GLU A 58 -6.94 -0.26 10.29
CA GLU A 58 -7.76 0.86 9.83
C GLU A 58 -7.60 1.03 8.32
N ILE A 59 -8.67 1.46 7.65
CA ILE A 59 -8.68 1.77 6.23
C ILE A 59 -8.99 3.25 6.03
N GLU A 60 -8.26 3.90 5.14
CA GLU A 60 -8.49 5.27 4.70
C GLU A 60 -8.50 5.32 3.17
N GLY A 61 -9.19 6.30 2.59
CA GLY A 61 -9.14 6.53 1.13
C GLY A 61 -10.23 5.85 0.31
N ARG A 62 -11.40 5.55 0.89
CA ARG A 62 -12.68 5.39 0.15
C ARG A 62 -13.89 5.66 1.06
N VAL A 63 -14.77 6.57 0.63
CA VAL A 63 -16.22 6.60 0.89
C VAL A 63 -16.91 6.44 -0.46
#